data_AF-A0A2S5QXB8-F1
#
_entry.id   AF-A0A2S5QXB8-F1
#
_cell.length_a   1.000
_cell.length_b   1.000
_cell.length_c   1.000
_cell.angle_alpha   90.00
_cell.angle_beta   90.00
_cell.angle_gamma   90.00
#
_symmetry.space_group_name_H-M   'P 1'
#
loop_
_entity.id
_entity.type
_entity.pdbx_description
1 polymer ?
#
loop_
_entity_poly.entity_id
_entity_poly.type
_entity_poly.pdbx_seq_one_letter_code
_entity_poly.pdbx_strand_id
1 'polypeptide(L)'
;MKQSGKVIILLFVAFISIVQSLNASAVEEDGRAWINLQANGPTGIDKLRWYVEVQPRLREELKERDQFFFRPAMYYAIAPKTSIWLGYVYARTYASNPVTESEHRYWQ
;
A
#
# COMPACT_ATOMS: atom_id res chain seq x y z
N MET A 1 1.12 -39.97 45.42
CA MET A 1 2.06 -38.87 45.09
C MET A 1 2.19 -38.56 43.59
N LYS A 2 1.93 -39.50 42.64
CA LYS A 2 2.04 -39.22 41.18
C LYS A 2 0.88 -38.41 40.55
N GLN A 3 -0.30 -38.38 41.18
CA GLN A 3 -1.50 -37.73 40.62
C GLN A 3 -1.46 -36.20 40.79
N SER A 4 -0.93 -35.69 41.91
CA SER A 4 -0.82 -34.25 42.19
C SER A 4 0.12 -33.52 41.23
N GLY A 5 1.20 -34.17 40.76
CA GLY A 5 2.11 -33.57 39.78
C GLY A 5 1.48 -33.34 38.41
N LYS A 6 0.60 -34.24 37.97
CA LYS A 6 -0.14 -34.07 36.71
C LYS A 6 -1.17 -32.94 36.79
N VAL A 7 -1.83 -32.80 37.94
CA VAL A 7 -2.79 -31.70 38.19
C VAL A 7 -2.07 -30.35 38.20
N ILE A 8 -0.89 -30.26 38.82
CA ILE A 8 -0.09 -29.02 38.83
C ILE A 8 0.37 -28.67 37.41
N ILE A 9 0.82 -29.64 36.62
CA ILE A 9 1.20 -29.41 35.22
C ILE A 9 0.00 -28.94 34.39
N LEU A 10 -1.16 -29.57 34.55
CA LEU A 10 -2.38 -29.17 33.84
C LEU A 10 -2.84 -27.75 34.22
N LEU A 11 -2.77 -27.39 35.50
CA LEU A 11 -3.08 -26.04 35.98
C LEU A 11 -2.07 -25.02 35.46
N PHE A 12 -0.79 -25.39 35.38
CA PHE A 12 0.25 -24.52 34.84
C PHE A 12 0.09 -24.30 33.33
N VAL A 13 -0.26 -25.34 32.57
CA VAL A 13 -0.59 -25.22 31.14
C VAL A 13 -1.84 -24.38 30.94
N ALA A 14 -2.89 -24.59 31.74
CA ALA A 14 -4.11 -23.77 31.68
C ALA A 14 -3.82 -22.28 31.99
N PHE A 15 -2.97 -22.02 32.98
CA PHE A 15 -2.56 -20.66 33.33
C PHE A 15 -1.77 -19.98 32.19
N ILE A 16 -0.83 -20.69 31.55
CA ILE A 16 -0.08 -20.16 30.40
C ILE A 16 -1.05 -19.83 29.24
N SER A 17 -2.02 -20.69 28.96
CA SER A 17 -3.01 -20.46 27.89
C SER A 17 -3.89 -19.24 28.14
N ILE A 18 -4.23 -18.94 29.39
CA ILE A 18 -5.02 -17.74 29.76
C ILE A 18 -4.17 -16.47 29.67
N VAL A 19 -2.87 -16.52 30.00
CA VAL A 19 -1.99 -15.36 29.90
C VAL A 19 -1.72 -14.98 28.43
N GLN A 20 -1.78 -15.93 27.49
CA GLN A 20 -1.64 -15.64 26.06
C GLN A 20 -2.84 -14.92 25.45
N SER A 21 -4.06 -15.11 25.95
CA SER A 21 -5.26 -14.43 25.45
C SER A 21 -5.45 -12.99 25.97
N LEU A 22 -4.71 -12.60 27.01
CA LEU A 22 -4.72 -11.23 27.55
C LEU A 22 -3.96 -10.20 26.70
N ASN A 23 -3.26 -10.64 25.64
CA ASN A 23 -2.57 -9.76 24.70
C ASN A 23 -3.40 -9.41 23.45
N ALA A 24 -4.72 -9.56 23.51
CA ALA A 24 -5.61 -8.93 22.54
C ALA A 24 -5.66 -7.42 22.84
N SER A 25 -4.58 -6.70 22.52
CA SER A 25 -4.64 -5.26 22.35
C SER A 25 -5.81 -4.97 21.42
N ALA A 26 -6.68 -4.02 21.79
CA ALA A 26 -7.69 -3.51 20.88
C ALA A 26 -6.96 -3.08 19.60
N VAL A 27 -7.08 -3.88 18.54
CA VAL A 27 -6.51 -3.55 17.25
C VAL A 27 -7.26 -2.32 16.79
N GLU A 28 -6.57 -1.18 16.78
CA GLU A 28 -7.06 0.00 16.08
C GLU A 28 -7.08 -0.36 14.60
N GLU A 29 -8.27 -0.62 14.07
CA GLU A 29 -8.44 -0.86 12.64
C GLU A 29 -8.29 0.47 11.91
N ASP A 30 -7.33 0.54 10.98
CA ASP A 30 -7.16 1.67 10.05
C ASP A 30 -7.56 1.18 8.64
N GLY A 31 -8.83 1.41 8.29
CA GLY A 31 -9.37 0.99 7.00
C GLY A 31 -8.73 1.77 5.84
N ARG A 32 -8.00 1.07 4.96
CA ARG A 32 -7.33 1.69 3.80
C ARG A 32 -7.90 1.27 2.45
N ALA A 33 -7.90 2.20 1.50
CA ALA A 33 -8.33 1.95 0.13
C ALA A 33 -7.36 2.55 -0.90
N TRP A 34 -7.15 1.82 -1.99
CA TRP A 34 -6.32 2.22 -3.13
C TRP A 34 -7.15 2.17 -4.39
N ILE A 35 -7.23 3.28 -5.11
CA ILE A 35 -7.94 3.36 -6.39
C ILE A 35 -6.89 3.61 -7.48
N ASN A 36 -6.91 2.83 -8.56
CA ASN A 36 -6.00 3.01 -9.69
C ASN A 36 -6.80 3.34 -10.96
N LEU A 37 -6.59 4.54 -11.49
CA LEU A 37 -7.16 4.99 -12.75
C LEU A 37 -6.03 5.16 -13.75
N GLN A 38 -6.14 4.49 -14.88
CA GLN A 38 -5.12 4.49 -15.92
C GLN A 38 -5.73 4.70 -17.30
N ALA A 39 -5.07 5.50 -18.12
CA ALA A 39 -5.43 5.74 -19.51
C ALA A 39 -4.17 5.78 -20.38
N ASN A 40 -4.28 5.37 -21.63
CA ASN A 40 -3.21 5.46 -22.61
C ASN A 40 -3.78 5.58 -24.02
N GLY A 41 -2.94 6.03 -24.97
CA GLY A 41 -3.38 6.19 -26.34
C GLY A 41 -2.29 6.59 -27.32
N PRO A 42 -2.63 6.63 -28.63
CA PRO A 42 -1.74 7.15 -29.67
C PRO A 42 -1.52 8.65 -29.50
N THR A 43 -0.36 9.13 -29.94
CA THR A 43 -0.01 10.56 -29.98
C THR A 43 -0.21 11.18 -31.36
N GLY A 44 -0.43 10.36 -32.39
CA GLY A 44 -0.37 10.77 -33.80
C GLY A 44 1.01 10.59 -34.44
N ILE A 45 2.06 10.38 -33.64
CA ILE A 45 3.41 10.03 -34.11
C ILE A 45 3.54 8.50 -34.14
N ASP A 46 4.14 7.95 -35.22
CA ASP A 46 4.32 6.51 -35.36
C ASP A 46 5.06 5.92 -34.15
N LYS A 47 4.53 4.80 -33.64
CA LYS A 47 5.01 4.03 -32.47
C LYS A 47 5.09 4.78 -31.13
N LEU A 48 4.81 6.08 -31.09
CA LEU A 48 4.83 6.88 -29.88
C LEU A 48 3.43 6.97 -29.27
N ARG A 49 3.34 6.64 -27.98
CA ARG A 49 2.09 6.60 -27.23
C ARG A 49 2.24 7.33 -25.90
N TRP A 50 1.12 7.82 -25.38
CA TRP A 50 1.03 8.46 -24.07
C TRP A 50 0.38 7.53 -23.06
N TYR A 51 0.69 7.72 -21.79
CA TYR A 51 0.10 7.04 -20.65
C TYR A 51 -0.08 8.04 -19.51
N VAL A 52 -1.16 7.89 -18.75
CA VAL A 52 -1.41 8.64 -17.53
C VAL A 52 -2.01 7.72 -16.48
N GLU A 53 -1.50 7.82 -15.26
CA GLU A 53 -2.09 7.21 -14.08
C GLU A 53 -2.43 8.23 -13.00
N VAL A 54 -3.56 8.01 -12.32
CA VAL A 54 -3.94 8.68 -11.09
C VAL A 54 -4.24 7.62 -10.03
N GLN A 55 -3.57 7.70 -8.88
CA GLN A 55 -3.75 6.74 -7.78
C GLN A 55 -3.91 7.46 -6.44
N PRO A 56 -5.14 7.80 -6.01
CA PRO A 56 -5.38 8.22 -4.64
C PRO A 56 -5.36 7.01 -3.70
N ARG A 57 -4.82 7.23 -2.50
CA ARG A 57 -4.81 6.30 -1.38
C ARG A 57 -5.49 6.97 -0.20
N LEU A 58 -6.43 6.26 0.43
CA LEU A 58 -7.23 6.74 1.54
C LEU A 58 -6.98 5.86 2.77
N ARG A 59 -7.11 6.45 3.95
CA ARG A 59 -6.97 5.80 5.27
C ARG A 59 -8.09 6.25 6.21
N GLU A 60 -8.11 5.72 7.43
CA GLU A 60 -9.13 5.97 8.45
C GLU A 60 -10.55 5.77 7.90
N GLU A 61 -10.83 4.55 7.41
CA GLU A 61 -12.11 4.16 6.81
C GLU A 61 -12.52 5.10 5.67
N LEU A 62 -11.54 5.47 4.85
CA LEU A 62 -11.65 6.34 3.69
C LEU A 62 -11.94 7.82 4.02
N LYS A 63 -11.85 8.23 5.30
CA LYS A 63 -12.08 9.62 5.74
C LYS A 63 -10.89 10.52 5.45
N GLU A 64 -9.67 9.98 5.53
CA GLU A 64 -8.46 10.74 5.37
C GLU A 64 -7.69 10.36 4.09
N ARG A 65 -6.97 11.33 3.53
CA ARG A 65 -6.04 11.08 2.44
C ARG A 65 -4.74 10.54 3.02
N ASP A 66 -4.23 9.47 2.44
CA ASP A 66 -2.93 8.88 2.79
C ASP A 66 -1.87 9.37 1.80
N GLN A 67 -2.12 9.12 0.52
CA GLN A 67 -1.18 9.45 -0.55
C GLN A 67 -1.89 9.73 -1.86
N PHE A 68 -1.26 10.48 -2.74
CA PHE A 68 -1.72 10.72 -4.09
C PHE A 68 -0.57 10.59 -5.08
N PHE A 69 -0.80 9.85 -6.15
CA PHE A 69 0.14 9.77 -7.28
C PHE A 69 -0.51 10.28 -8.55
N PHE A 70 0.25 11.08 -9.29
CA PHE A 70 -0.02 11.40 -10.68
C PHE A 70 1.22 11.02 -11.51
N ARG A 71 1.03 10.11 -12.48
CA ARG A 71 2.14 9.51 -13.24
C ARG A 71 1.89 9.60 -14.75
N PRO A 72 2.18 10.73 -15.39
CA PRO A 72 2.24 10.80 -16.84
C PRO A 72 3.51 10.11 -17.37
N ALA A 73 3.39 9.46 -18.51
CA ALA A 73 4.52 8.88 -19.23
C ALA A 73 4.30 8.89 -20.74
N MET A 74 5.41 8.78 -21.46
CA MET A 74 5.44 8.50 -22.89
C MET A 74 6.14 7.17 -23.08
N TYR A 75 5.72 6.40 -24.08
CA TYR A 75 6.39 5.16 -24.44
C TYR A 75 6.50 4.99 -25.94
N TYR A 76 7.61 4.41 -26.36
CA TYR A 76 7.93 4.16 -27.75
C TYR A 76 8.03 2.66 -28.00
N ALA A 77 7.23 2.13 -28.93
CA ALA A 77 7.25 0.72 -29.29
C ALA A 77 8.45 0.39 -30.20
N ILE A 78 9.42 -0.36 -29.68
CA ILE A 78 10.60 -0.81 -30.43
C ILE A 78 10.39 -2.16 -31.12
N ALA A 79 9.44 -2.97 -30.63
CA ALA A 79 8.98 -4.21 -31.25
C ALA A 79 7.49 -4.44 -30.91
N PRO A 80 6.79 -5.42 -31.53
CA PRO A 80 5.36 -5.63 -31.30
C PRO A 80 4.94 -5.84 -29.84
N LYS A 81 5.86 -6.31 -28.98
CA LYS A 81 5.64 -6.54 -27.54
C LYS A 81 6.70 -5.87 -26.67
N THR A 82 7.45 -4.91 -27.21
CA THR A 82 8.56 -4.27 -26.51
C THR A 82 8.50 -2.78 -26.68
N SER A 83 8.64 -2.06 -25.57
CA SER A 83 8.59 -0.61 -25.53
C SER A 83 9.54 -0.07 -24.49
N ILE A 84 10.07 1.13 -24.74
CA ILE A 84 10.81 1.92 -23.75
C ILE A 84 9.89 3.01 -23.22
N TRP A 85 10.00 3.30 -21.93
CA TRP A 85 9.14 4.23 -21.22
C TRP A 85 9.98 5.35 -20.62
N LEU A 86 9.43 6.56 -20.66
CA LEU A 86 9.95 7.69 -19.90
C LEU A 86 8.76 8.38 -19.25
N GLY A 87 8.78 8.41 -17.93
CA GLY A 87 7.70 8.97 -17.14
C GLY A 87 8.17 9.90 -16.06
N TYR A 88 7.19 10.59 -15.50
CA TYR A 88 7.35 11.45 -14.34
C TYR A 88 6.36 11.00 -13.26
N VAL A 89 6.75 11.16 -12.00
CA VAL A 89 5.88 10.97 -10.84
C VAL A 89 5.82 12.28 -10.09
N TYR A 90 4.59 12.77 -9.91
CA TYR A 90 4.26 13.64 -8.81
C TYR A 90 3.59 12.81 -7.72
N ALA A 91 4.23 12.70 -6.57
CA ALA A 91 3.69 12.01 -5.42
C ALA A 91 3.48 12.99 -4.27
N ARG A 92 2.36 12.87 -3.58
CA ARG A 92 2.05 13.66 -2.40
C ARG A 92 1.66 12.75 -1.26
N THR A 93 2.36 12.83 -0.14
CA THR A 93 2.07 12.08 1.08
C THR A 93 1.44 13.03 2.09
N TYR A 94 0.31 12.65 2.65
CA TYR A 94 -0.45 13.46 3.61
C TYR A 94 -0.25 12.87 5.01
N ALA A 95 0.70 13.42 5.77
CA ALA A 95 0.92 13.03 7.17
C ALA A 95 0.23 13.99 8.14
N SER A 96 -0.28 13.46 9.25
CA SER A 96 -0.82 14.24 10.36
C SER A 96 0.32 14.88 11.15
N ASN A 97 0.75 16.06 10.71
CA ASN A 97 1.68 16.97 11.40
C ASN A 97 3.13 16.44 11.58
N PRO A 98 4.19 17.08 11.01
CA PRO A 98 4.22 18.39 10.37
C PRO A 98 4.61 18.38 8.87
N VAL A 99 4.52 17.27 8.12
CA VAL A 99 4.96 17.32 6.71
C VAL A 99 3.99 16.64 5.75
N THR A 100 3.30 17.47 4.97
CA THR A 100 2.84 17.05 3.65
C THR A 100 4.04 17.07 2.73
N GLU A 101 4.53 15.90 2.34
CA GLU A 101 5.68 15.78 1.45
C GLU A 101 5.23 15.76 -0.01
N SER A 102 5.94 16.52 -0.84
CA SER A 102 5.77 16.52 -2.29
C SER A 102 7.05 16.02 -2.94
N GLU A 103 6.95 14.88 -3.62
CA GLU A 103 8.05 14.24 -4.32
C GLU A 103 7.85 14.37 -5.84
N HIS A 104 8.96 14.64 -6.51
CA HIS A 104 9.05 14.83 -7.95
C HIS A 104 10.20 13.98 -8.48
N ARG A 105 9.91 12.95 -9.27
CA ARG A 105 10.97 12.08 -9.85
C ARG A 105 10.63 11.57 -11.23
N TYR A 106 11.66 11.29 -12.01
CA TYR A 106 11.53 10.53 -13.25
C TYR A 106 11.42 9.03 -12.96
N TRP A 107 10.82 8.28 -13.88
CA TRP A 107 10.82 6.82 -13.86
C TRP A 107 10.93 6.27 -15.28
N GLN A 108 11.50 5.08 -15.40
CA GLN A 108 11.67 4.32 -16.64
C GLN A 108 11.25 2.87 -16.41
#